data_AF-A0A3B7PXM8-F1
#
_entry.id   AF-A0A3B7PXM8-F1
#
_cell.length_a   1.000
_cell.length_b   1.000
_cell.length_c   1.000
_cell.angle_alpha   90.00
_cell.angle_beta   90.00
_cell.angle_gamma   90.00
#
_symmetry.space_group_name_H-M   'P 1'
#
loop_
_entity.id
_entity.type
_entity.pdbx_description
1 polymer ?
#
loop_
_entity_poly.entity_id
_entity_poly.type
_entity_poly.pdbx_seq_one_letter_code
_entity_poly.pdbx_strand_id
1 'polypeptide(L)'
;MTNQAYIIRQQRFAYNDEFYLRDEAYVTQIHAVYADRGSAHQACKQLNLEVLPREILGNYFAPEYQQADIELLQQLNRFCLERCGQSLLDERGRHEDYIPAALSPDDYFEFAQRANMLRYVVIEVSSDCLFYLLWMNEEQAYFDGLQGDLIESRHPDFPEYDWSELIYAFELLLEDTLRLHAPEMLTSQPKLWEALFSSISAFEFDTQRRIAAIDIGQLSFTQLSAINSLLKTPIFEIRALSLQQLQEIYSA
;
A
#
# COMPACT_ATOMS: atom_id res chain seq x y z
N MET A 1 -0.80 13.98 -28.72
CA MET A 1 -1.67 13.29 -27.76
C MET A 1 -0.82 13.09 -26.51
N THR A 2 -1.27 13.55 -25.36
CA THR A 2 -0.54 13.28 -24.10
C THR A 2 -0.67 11.79 -23.80
N ASN A 3 0.46 11.13 -23.59
CA ASN A 3 0.54 9.69 -23.30
C ASN A 3 0.21 9.48 -21.81
N GLN A 4 -0.99 9.84 -21.39
CA GLN A 4 -1.40 9.87 -19.98
C GLN A 4 -2.66 9.05 -19.76
N ALA A 5 -2.71 8.40 -18.61
CA ALA A 5 -3.88 7.73 -18.10
C ALA A 5 -4.15 8.20 -16.66
N TYR A 6 -5.43 8.25 -16.31
CA TYR A 6 -5.92 8.64 -14.99
C TYR A 6 -6.58 7.43 -14.36
N ILE A 7 -5.96 6.90 -13.30
CA ILE A 7 -6.40 5.70 -12.61
C ILE A 7 -7.15 6.13 -11.35
N ILE A 8 -8.39 5.66 -11.19
CA ILE A 8 -9.08 5.75 -9.91
C ILE A 8 -8.68 4.53 -9.08
N ARG A 9 -8.15 4.78 -7.88
CA ARG A 9 -7.87 3.74 -6.89
C ARG A 9 -8.61 4.01 -5.60
N GLN A 10 -8.92 2.93 -4.87
CA GLN A 10 -9.42 3.03 -3.52
C GLN A 10 -8.24 3.25 -2.55
N GLN A 11 -8.44 4.09 -1.54
CA GLN A 11 -7.54 4.24 -0.41
C GLN A 11 -8.01 3.35 0.75
N ARG A 12 -7.05 2.71 1.42
CA ARG A 12 -7.25 2.09 2.73
C ARG A 12 -6.41 2.84 3.74
N PHE A 13 -7.04 3.19 4.86
CA PHE A 13 -6.38 3.80 5.99
C PHE A 13 -5.97 2.68 6.96
N ALA A 14 -4.75 2.74 7.46
CA ALA A 14 -4.32 1.87 8.56
C ALA A 14 -5.24 2.07 9.77
N TYR A 15 -5.56 0.98 10.49
CA TYR A 15 -6.43 1.01 11.67
C TYR A 15 -5.64 0.56 12.90
N ASN A 16 -5.62 1.38 13.94
CA ASN A 16 -4.81 1.14 15.14
C ASN A 16 -5.64 0.66 16.34
N ASP A 17 -6.60 -0.24 16.09
CA ASP A 17 -7.59 -0.76 17.03
C ASP A 17 -8.67 0.25 17.51
N GLU A 18 -8.39 1.56 17.52
CA GLU A 18 -9.32 2.60 17.98
C GLU A 18 -9.76 3.57 16.88
N PHE A 19 -8.90 3.88 15.91
CA PHE A 19 -9.20 4.81 14.82
C PHE A 19 -8.35 4.57 13.57
N TYR A 20 -8.75 5.19 12.47
CA TYR A 20 -8.02 5.20 11.21
C TYR A 20 -6.93 6.28 11.21
N LEU A 21 -5.73 5.90 10.80
CA LEU A 21 -4.61 6.80 10.56
C LEU A 21 -4.77 7.45 9.19
N ARG A 22 -5.31 8.66 9.17
CA ARG A 22 -5.61 9.41 7.93
C ARG A 22 -4.38 9.72 7.08
N ASP A 23 -3.23 9.89 7.73
CA ASP A 23 -1.96 10.19 7.06
C ASP A 23 -1.22 8.94 6.57
N GLU A 24 -1.72 7.75 6.90
CA GLU A 24 -1.16 6.45 6.52
C GLU A 24 -2.16 5.70 5.63
N ALA A 25 -2.45 6.31 4.48
CA ALA A 25 -3.29 5.72 3.45
C ALA A 25 -2.45 5.08 2.35
N TYR A 26 -2.73 3.82 2.02
CA TYR A 26 -2.18 3.16 0.84
C TYR A 26 -3.27 2.95 -0.20
N VAL A 27 -2.87 2.91 -1.48
CA VAL A 27 -3.78 2.71 -2.61
C VAL A 27 -3.86 1.23 -2.93
N THR A 28 -5.07 0.75 -3.21
CA THR A 28 -5.32 -0.68 -3.47
C THR A 28 -5.64 -0.91 -4.94
N GLN A 29 -6.64 -1.76 -5.23
CA GLN A 29 -7.07 -2.14 -6.57
C GLN A 29 -7.42 -0.94 -7.46
N ILE A 30 -7.21 -1.14 -8.76
CA ILE A 30 -7.68 -0.23 -9.78
C ILE A 30 -9.21 -0.35 -9.86
N HIS A 31 -9.90 0.74 -9.55
CA HIS A 31 -11.36 0.82 -9.69
C HIS A 31 -11.75 1.12 -11.14
N ALA A 32 -11.05 2.07 -11.78
CA ALA A 32 -11.33 2.46 -13.17
C ALA A 32 -10.13 3.21 -13.78
N VAL A 33 -10.07 3.25 -15.11
CA VAL A 33 -9.04 3.99 -15.87
C VAL A 33 -9.71 4.89 -16.91
N TYR A 34 -9.20 6.11 -17.02
CA TYR A 34 -9.71 7.14 -17.93
C TYR A 34 -8.58 7.75 -18.75
N ALA A 35 -8.88 8.14 -19.98
CA ALA A 35 -7.98 8.92 -20.83
C ALA A 35 -8.14 10.43 -20.63
N ASP A 36 -9.26 10.88 -20.07
CA ASP A 36 -9.56 12.29 -19.82
C ASP A 36 -9.55 12.62 -18.32
N ARG A 37 -8.81 13.68 -17.98
CA ARG A 37 -8.65 14.13 -16.60
C ARG A 37 -9.98 14.55 -15.97
N GLY A 38 -10.78 15.32 -16.71
CA GLY A 38 -12.05 15.86 -16.20
C GLY A 38 -13.02 14.75 -15.83
N SER A 39 -13.16 13.78 -16.74
CA SER A 39 -13.99 12.59 -16.56
C SER A 39 -13.54 11.75 -15.36
N ALA A 40 -12.23 11.54 -15.20
CA ALA A 40 -11.68 10.81 -14.06
C ALA A 40 -12.00 11.48 -12.72
N HIS A 41 -11.81 12.81 -12.62
CA HIS A 41 -12.06 13.56 -11.39
C HIS A 41 -13.55 13.63 -11.07
N GLN A 42 -14.42 13.77 -12.08
CA GLN A 42 -15.86 13.75 -11.89
C GLN A 42 -16.34 12.38 -11.37
N ALA A 43 -15.88 11.28 -11.97
CA ALA A 43 -16.20 9.94 -11.53
C ALA A 43 -15.66 9.65 -10.12
N CYS A 44 -14.41 10.05 -9.83
CA CYS A 44 -13.81 9.91 -8.51
C CYS A 44 -14.59 10.67 -7.43
N LYS A 45 -15.04 11.90 -7.74
CA LYS A 45 -15.89 12.68 -6.84
C LYS A 45 -17.21 11.96 -6.57
N GLN A 46 -17.86 11.43 -7.60
CA GLN A 46 -19.11 10.70 -7.46
C GLN A 46 -18.96 9.47 -6.55
N LEU A 47 -17.90 8.68 -6.74
CA LEU A 47 -17.61 7.51 -5.88
C LEU A 47 -17.41 7.90 -4.42
N ASN A 48 -16.72 9.01 -4.15
CA ASN A 48 -16.56 9.51 -2.79
C ASN A 48 -17.91 9.95 -2.19
N LEU A 49 -18.75 10.63 -2.96
CA LEU A 49 -20.08 11.07 -2.49
C LEU A 49 -21.04 9.92 -2.18
N GLU A 50 -20.81 8.74 -2.75
CA GLU A 50 -21.60 7.54 -2.44
C GLU A 50 -21.24 6.91 -1.10
N VAL A 51 -19.98 7.07 -0.64
CA VAL A 51 -19.47 6.46 0.59
C VAL A 51 -19.44 7.42 1.77
N LEU A 52 -19.04 8.68 1.55
CA LEU A 52 -18.82 9.67 2.61
C LEU A 52 -20.00 9.87 3.58
N PRO A 53 -21.28 9.88 3.13
CA PRO A 53 -22.41 10.05 4.04
C PRO A 53 -22.58 8.90 5.06
N ARG A 54 -21.90 7.77 4.85
CA ARG A 54 -21.95 6.58 5.72
C ARG A 54 -20.74 6.46 6.64
N GLU A 55 -19.74 7.32 6.46
CA GLU A 55 -18.53 7.31 7.28
C GLU A 55 -18.84 7.89 8.66
N ILE A 56 -18.32 7.22 9.70
CA ILE A 56 -18.45 7.66 11.09
C ILE A 56 -17.20 8.44 11.45
N LEU A 57 -17.35 9.73 11.76
CA LEU A 57 -16.25 10.65 12.05
C LEU A 57 -15.40 10.20 13.24
N GLY A 58 -16.00 9.57 14.25
CA GLY A 58 -15.28 9.01 15.40
C GLY A 58 -14.27 7.93 15.03
N ASN A 59 -14.37 7.33 13.83
CA ASN A 59 -13.36 6.39 13.35
C ASN A 59 -12.13 7.11 12.78
N TYR A 60 -12.16 8.41 12.56
CA TYR A 60 -11.12 9.17 11.85
C TYR A 60 -10.52 10.31 12.69
N PHE A 61 -11.18 10.68 13.78
CA PHE A 61 -10.75 11.73 14.68
C PHE A 61 -10.65 11.17 16.09
N ALA A 62 -9.48 11.34 16.68
CA ALA A 62 -9.15 10.85 18.01
C ALA A 62 -8.46 11.97 18.81
N PRO A 63 -9.20 13.08 19.11
CA PRO A 63 -8.63 14.29 19.71
C PRO A 63 -8.01 14.08 21.09
N GLU A 64 -8.37 13.00 21.80
CA GLU A 64 -7.76 12.58 23.05
C GLU A 64 -6.29 12.13 22.88
N TYR A 65 -5.94 11.65 21.68
CA TYR A 65 -4.62 11.14 21.34
C TYR A 65 -3.86 12.04 20.37
N GLN A 66 -4.57 12.85 19.56
CA GLN A 66 -3.98 13.67 18.51
C GLN A 66 -4.40 15.14 18.63
N GLN A 67 -3.48 15.98 19.11
CA GLN A 67 -3.73 17.44 19.19
C GLN A 67 -4.05 18.06 17.82
N ALA A 68 -3.49 17.52 16.73
CA ALA A 68 -3.77 17.97 15.36
C ALA A 68 -5.25 17.80 14.99
N ASP A 69 -5.93 16.79 15.54
CA ASP A 69 -7.36 16.57 15.30
C ASP A 69 -8.21 17.67 15.93
N ILE A 70 -7.82 18.21 17.08
CA ILE A 70 -8.55 19.32 17.72
C ILE A 70 -8.55 20.55 16.81
N GLU A 71 -7.39 20.92 16.28
CA GLU A 71 -7.26 22.08 15.39
C GLU A 71 -8.03 21.85 14.08
N LEU A 72 -7.92 20.66 13.50
CA LEU A 72 -8.62 20.33 12.27
C LEU A 72 -10.14 20.28 12.46
N LEU A 73 -10.64 19.68 13.55
CA LEU A 73 -12.07 19.67 13.86
C LEU A 73 -12.63 21.09 14.04
N GLN A 74 -11.87 22.01 14.62
CA GLN A 74 -12.28 23.41 14.73
C GLN A 74 -12.37 24.09 13.35
N GLN A 75 -11.43 23.79 12.45
CA GLN A 75 -11.46 24.31 11.07
C GLN A 75 -12.65 23.74 10.28
N LEU A 76 -12.88 22.43 10.39
CA LEU A 76 -14.00 21.73 9.76
C LEU A 76 -15.35 22.21 10.33
N ASN A 77 -15.44 22.45 11.63
CA ASN A 77 -16.63 23.03 12.25
C ASN A 77 -16.95 24.42 11.70
N ARG A 78 -15.94 25.28 11.57
CA ARG A 78 -16.11 26.62 10.97
C ARG A 78 -16.60 26.51 9.53
N PHE A 79 -16.01 25.60 8.76
CA PHE A 79 -16.46 25.31 7.40
C PHE A 79 -17.94 24.91 7.37
N CYS A 80 -18.39 23.98 8.23
CA CYS A 80 -19.80 23.58 8.30
C CYS A 80 -20.73 24.75 8.65
N LEU A 81 -20.36 25.58 9.63
CA LEU A 81 -21.13 26.76 10.03
C LEU A 81 -21.25 27.79 8.90
N GLU A 82 -20.18 28.03 8.15
CA GLU A 82 -20.17 28.96 7.01
C GLU A 82 -21.00 28.45 5.83
N ARG A 83 -20.98 27.14 5.55
CA ARG A 83 -21.65 26.55 4.38
C ARG A 83 -23.11 26.19 4.61
N CYS A 84 -23.46 25.69 5.79
CA CYS A 84 -24.83 25.24 6.08
C CYS A 84 -25.39 25.70 7.44
N GLY A 85 -24.62 26.46 8.24
CA GLY A 85 -25.06 26.94 9.54
C GLY A 85 -25.15 25.88 10.64
N GLN A 86 -24.77 24.63 10.35
CA GLN A 86 -24.78 23.53 11.32
C GLN A 86 -23.38 23.32 11.90
N SER A 87 -23.32 23.18 13.23
CA SER A 87 -22.09 22.86 13.95
C SER A 87 -21.73 21.38 13.76
N LEU A 88 -20.44 21.09 13.64
CA LEU A 88 -19.87 19.75 13.76
C LEU A 88 -19.69 19.35 15.23
N LEU A 89 -19.75 20.31 16.15
CA LEU A 89 -19.53 20.11 17.58
C LEU A 89 -20.84 20.25 18.38
N ASP A 90 -21.03 19.37 19.35
CA ASP A 90 -22.11 19.41 20.33
C ASP A 90 -21.88 20.51 21.40
N GLU A 91 -22.84 20.70 22.30
CA GLU A 91 -22.76 21.70 23.39
C GLU A 91 -21.57 21.48 24.36
N ARG A 92 -21.00 20.26 24.35
CA ARG A 92 -19.85 19.88 25.17
C ARG A 92 -18.54 19.97 24.39
N GLY A 93 -18.57 20.39 23.12
CA GLY A 93 -17.41 20.50 22.25
C GLY A 93 -16.95 19.17 21.63
N ARG A 94 -17.74 18.10 21.74
CA ARG A 94 -17.45 16.81 21.10
C ARG A 94 -17.94 16.86 19.66
N HIS A 95 -17.22 16.23 18.73
CA HIS A 95 -17.71 16.16 17.37
C HIS A 95 -18.91 15.21 17.27
N GLU A 96 -19.82 15.50 16.34
CA GLU A 96 -20.90 14.59 15.96
C GLU A 96 -20.34 13.36 15.23
N ASP A 97 -21.10 12.27 15.20
CA ASP A 97 -20.69 11.03 14.53
C ASP A 97 -20.67 11.16 13.00
N TYR A 98 -21.41 12.13 12.43
CA TYR A 98 -21.59 12.27 10.99
C TYR A 98 -21.41 13.70 10.52
N ILE A 99 -20.98 13.85 9.27
CA ILE A 99 -20.93 15.14 8.58
C ILE A 99 -22.36 15.69 8.43
N PRO A 100 -22.60 16.99 8.68
CA PRO A 100 -23.93 17.59 8.58
C PRO A 100 -24.62 17.36 7.23
N ALA A 101 -25.80 16.72 7.27
CA ALA A 101 -26.61 16.38 6.09
C ALA A 101 -27.08 17.59 5.27
N ALA A 102 -27.00 18.80 5.84
CA ALA A 102 -27.35 20.04 5.17
C ALA A 102 -26.27 20.58 4.23
N LEU A 103 -25.05 20.03 4.23
CA LEU A 103 -24.02 20.41 3.26
C LEU A 103 -24.42 20.00 1.85
N SER A 104 -24.04 20.82 0.86
CA SER A 104 -24.20 20.44 -0.54
C SER A 104 -23.23 19.30 -0.90
N PRO A 105 -23.48 18.52 -1.97
CA PRO A 105 -22.52 17.50 -2.43
C PRO A 105 -21.11 18.06 -2.67
N ASP A 106 -21.00 19.30 -3.15
CA ASP A 106 -19.70 19.95 -3.37
C ASP A 106 -18.99 20.23 -2.04
N ASP A 107 -19.72 20.72 -1.05
CA ASP A 107 -19.17 20.98 0.29
C ASP A 107 -18.83 19.68 1.04
N TYR A 108 -19.60 18.60 0.84
CA TYR A 108 -19.29 17.26 1.37
C TYR A 108 -17.95 16.74 0.86
N PHE A 109 -17.71 16.89 -0.45
CA PHE A 109 -16.44 16.48 -1.04
C PHE A 109 -15.28 17.37 -0.55
N GLU A 110 -15.50 18.69 -0.46
CA GLU A 110 -14.51 19.62 0.07
C GLU A 110 -14.17 19.34 1.54
N PHE A 111 -15.18 19.00 2.36
CA PHE A 111 -14.99 18.56 3.74
C PHE A 111 -14.06 17.35 3.79
N ALA A 112 -14.36 16.30 3.02
CA ALA A 112 -13.57 15.08 3.01
C ALA A 112 -12.13 15.31 2.51
N GLN A 113 -11.93 16.21 1.54
CA GLN A 113 -10.60 16.64 1.10
C GLN A 113 -9.81 17.31 2.24
N ARG A 114 -10.43 18.27 2.94
CA ARG A 114 -9.82 18.97 4.08
C ARG A 114 -9.51 18.00 5.23
N ALA A 115 -10.38 17.02 5.43
CA ALA A 115 -10.25 16.00 6.44
C ALA A 115 -9.32 14.85 6.04
N ASN A 116 -8.76 14.81 4.83
CA ASN A 116 -7.98 13.66 4.33
C ASN A 116 -8.73 12.31 4.50
N MET A 117 -10.03 12.32 4.16
CA MET A 117 -10.95 11.18 4.31
C MET A 117 -11.47 10.68 2.95
N LEU A 118 -10.82 11.04 1.84
CA LEU A 118 -11.23 10.54 0.54
C LEU A 118 -10.98 9.03 0.46
N ARG A 119 -12.01 8.26 0.12
CA ARG A 119 -11.90 6.82 -0.07
C ARG A 119 -11.40 6.45 -1.47
N TYR A 120 -11.56 7.35 -2.43
CA TYR A 120 -11.08 7.18 -3.79
C TYR A 120 -10.25 8.38 -4.23
N VAL A 121 -9.17 8.10 -4.95
CA VAL A 121 -8.25 9.11 -5.48
C VAL A 121 -7.94 8.85 -6.95
N VAL A 122 -7.58 9.92 -7.66
CA VAL A 122 -7.08 9.85 -9.04
C VAL A 122 -5.55 9.89 -9.02
N ILE A 123 -4.92 8.90 -9.62
CA ILE A 123 -3.48 8.85 -9.86
C ILE A 123 -3.24 9.09 -11.36
N GLU A 124 -2.43 10.09 -11.66
CA GLU A 124 -1.96 10.34 -13.02
C GLU A 124 -0.72 9.51 -13.30
N VAL A 125 -0.74 8.74 -14.38
CA VAL A 125 0.40 7.95 -14.85
C VAL A 125 0.61 8.16 -16.33
N SER A 126 1.84 7.90 -16.78
CA SER A 126 2.09 7.75 -18.21
C SER A 126 1.42 6.47 -18.72
N SER A 127 0.85 6.44 -19.93
CA SER A 127 0.22 5.22 -20.47
C SER A 127 1.23 4.12 -20.83
N ASP A 128 2.53 4.46 -20.90
CA ASP A 128 3.66 3.53 -20.99
C ASP A 128 4.28 3.19 -19.62
N CYS A 129 3.67 3.64 -18.52
CA CYS A 129 4.11 3.26 -17.17
C CYS A 129 4.01 1.74 -16.99
N LEU A 130 5.08 1.15 -16.45
CA LEU A 130 5.09 -0.25 -16.03
C LEU A 130 4.82 -0.33 -14.53
N PHE A 131 4.15 -1.42 -14.16
CA PHE A 131 3.88 -1.81 -12.79
C PHE A 131 4.59 -3.13 -12.52
N TYR A 132 5.31 -3.20 -11.41
CA TYR A 132 6.12 -4.34 -11.03
C TYR A 132 5.42 -5.08 -9.89
N LEU A 133 5.15 -6.37 -10.11
CA LEU A 133 4.58 -7.27 -9.13
C LEU A 133 5.53 -8.46 -8.92
N LEU A 134 5.43 -9.09 -7.76
CA LEU A 134 6.14 -10.35 -7.47
C LEU A 134 5.25 -11.53 -7.85
N TRP A 135 5.75 -12.39 -8.73
CA TRP A 135 5.13 -13.67 -9.05
C TRP A 135 5.82 -14.78 -8.28
N MET A 136 5.07 -15.49 -7.45
CA MET A 136 5.57 -16.58 -6.62
C MET A 136 5.54 -17.87 -7.43
N ASN A 137 6.71 -18.48 -7.62
CA ASN A 137 6.88 -19.59 -8.56
C ASN A 137 6.28 -20.90 -8.05
N GLU A 138 6.26 -21.14 -6.75
CA GLU A 138 5.69 -22.38 -6.19
C GLU A 138 4.15 -22.32 -6.20
N GLU A 139 3.61 -21.19 -5.77
CA GLU A 139 2.17 -20.93 -5.65
C GLU A 139 1.51 -20.65 -7.01
N GLN A 140 2.30 -20.27 -8.03
CA GLN A 140 1.81 -19.84 -9.34
C GLN A 140 0.76 -18.71 -9.19
N ALA A 141 1.07 -17.76 -8.32
CA ALA A 141 0.21 -16.62 -8.00
C ALA A 141 1.04 -15.35 -7.80
N TYR A 142 0.41 -14.19 -7.91
CA TYR A 142 1.03 -12.95 -7.49
C TYR A 142 1.04 -12.85 -5.96
N PHE A 143 2.13 -12.32 -5.42
CA PHE A 143 2.28 -12.11 -3.99
C PHE A 143 1.29 -11.04 -3.50
N ASP A 144 0.40 -11.45 -2.61
CA ASP A 144 -0.43 -10.58 -1.80
C ASP A 144 0.23 -10.39 -0.43
N GLY A 145 0.45 -9.15 -0.04
CA GLY A 145 1.12 -8.84 1.22
C GLY A 145 0.30 -9.21 2.44
N LEU A 146 0.78 -8.80 3.62
CA LEU A 146 -0.02 -8.82 4.85
C LEU A 146 -1.29 -7.97 4.60
N GLN A 147 -2.47 -8.60 4.59
CA GLN A 147 -3.82 -8.05 4.28
C GLN A 147 -4.42 -8.41 2.91
N GLY A 148 -3.74 -9.24 2.09
CA GLY A 148 -4.35 -9.81 0.88
C GLY A 148 -4.44 -8.85 -0.31
N ASP A 149 -3.78 -7.69 -0.22
CA ASP A 149 -3.62 -6.75 -1.33
C ASP A 149 -2.31 -7.03 -2.08
N LEU A 150 -2.34 -6.95 -3.40
CA LEU A 150 -1.16 -7.14 -4.25
C LEU A 150 -0.07 -6.10 -3.94
N ILE A 151 1.18 -6.56 -3.82
CA ILE A 151 2.34 -5.68 -3.71
C ILE A 151 2.75 -5.23 -5.11
N GLU A 152 2.50 -3.95 -5.39
CA GLU A 152 2.70 -3.30 -6.68
C GLU A 152 3.63 -2.09 -6.52
N SER A 153 4.71 -2.04 -7.30
CA SER A 153 5.57 -0.86 -7.34
C SER A 153 5.67 -0.28 -8.75
N ARG A 154 6.02 1.01 -8.85
CA ARG A 154 6.43 1.63 -10.12
C ARG A 154 7.93 1.47 -10.38
N HIS A 155 8.63 0.74 -9.52
CA HIS A 155 10.06 0.47 -9.62
C HIS A 155 10.35 -1.00 -9.29
N PRO A 156 11.26 -1.69 -10.01
CA PRO A 156 11.56 -3.10 -9.76
C PRO A 156 12.17 -3.39 -8.37
N ASP A 157 12.70 -2.37 -7.69
CA ASP A 157 13.27 -2.50 -6.34
C ASP A 157 12.26 -2.21 -5.21
N PHE A 158 11.00 -1.90 -5.52
CA PHE A 158 9.92 -1.68 -4.55
C PHE A 158 10.28 -0.71 -3.39
N PRO A 159 10.82 0.50 -3.68
CA PRO A 159 11.24 1.46 -2.65
C PRO A 159 10.08 2.07 -1.86
N GLU A 160 8.83 1.94 -2.34
CA GLU A 160 7.65 2.47 -1.66
C GLU A 160 7.21 1.64 -0.45
N TYR A 161 7.78 0.45 -0.26
CA TYR A 161 7.41 -0.46 0.81
C TYR A 161 8.48 -0.53 1.89
N ASP A 162 8.04 -0.51 3.15
CA ASP A 162 8.86 -0.96 4.25
C ASP A 162 8.86 -2.49 4.26
N TRP A 163 10.00 -3.06 3.87
CA TRP A 163 10.15 -4.50 3.78
C TRP A 163 10.32 -5.17 5.13
N SER A 164 10.54 -4.44 6.23
CA SER A 164 10.75 -5.05 7.55
C SER A 164 9.57 -5.93 7.99
N GLU A 165 8.33 -5.59 7.61
CA GLU A 165 7.15 -6.42 7.89
C GLU A 165 6.86 -7.42 6.77
N LEU A 166 6.97 -7.00 5.50
CA LEU A 166 6.67 -7.86 4.35
C LEU A 166 7.67 -9.00 4.17
N ILE A 167 8.92 -8.82 4.61
CA ILE A 167 9.98 -9.83 4.48
C ILE A 167 9.68 -11.09 5.29
N TYR A 168 8.92 -10.98 6.39
CA TYR A 168 8.48 -12.14 7.16
C TYR A 168 7.57 -13.08 6.38
N ALA A 169 6.87 -12.59 5.35
CA ALA A 169 6.10 -13.46 4.46
C ALA A 169 6.99 -14.45 3.67
N PHE A 170 8.29 -14.15 3.54
CA PHE A 170 9.28 -15.03 2.91
C PHE A 170 10.03 -15.91 3.90
N GLU A 171 9.82 -15.77 5.22
CA GLU A 171 10.62 -16.43 6.26
C GLU A 171 10.65 -17.94 6.05
N LEU A 172 9.49 -18.61 6.10
CA LEU A 172 9.40 -20.07 5.96
C LEU A 172 9.99 -20.54 4.63
N LEU A 173 9.69 -19.83 3.54
CA LEU A 173 10.14 -20.19 2.21
C LEU A 173 11.66 -20.05 2.04
N LEU A 174 12.27 -19.01 2.63
CA LEU A 174 13.71 -18.82 2.67
C LEU A 174 14.39 -19.83 3.59
N GLU A 175 13.82 -20.12 4.76
CA GLU A 175 14.35 -21.14 5.65
C GLU A 175 14.35 -22.51 4.97
N ASP A 176 13.22 -22.91 4.39
CA ASP A 176 13.08 -24.20 3.71
C ASP A 176 14.01 -24.29 2.49
N THR A 177 14.09 -23.23 1.68
CA THR A 177 14.96 -23.22 0.50
C THR A 177 16.43 -23.24 0.90
N LEU A 178 16.85 -22.36 1.81
CA LEU A 178 18.28 -22.09 2.06
C LEU A 178 18.91 -23.03 3.10
N ARG A 179 18.13 -23.55 4.06
CA ARG A 179 18.65 -24.40 5.15
C ARG A 179 18.55 -25.89 4.85
N LEU A 180 17.57 -26.32 4.04
CA LEU A 180 17.33 -27.75 3.77
C LEU A 180 18.20 -28.31 2.63
N HIS A 181 18.88 -27.45 1.88
CA HIS A 181 19.62 -27.84 0.69
C HIS A 181 21.08 -27.40 0.74
N ALA A 182 21.97 -28.24 0.19
CA ALA A 182 23.38 -27.88 0.04
C ALA A 182 23.54 -26.75 -0.99
N PRO A 183 24.53 -25.83 -0.85
CA PRO A 183 24.71 -24.70 -1.77
C PRO A 183 24.82 -25.11 -3.24
N GLU A 184 25.43 -26.25 -3.54
CA GLU A 184 25.61 -26.77 -4.91
C GLU A 184 24.29 -27.18 -5.56
N MET A 185 23.27 -27.51 -4.74
CA MET A 185 21.92 -27.77 -5.22
C MET A 185 21.17 -26.47 -5.52
N LEU A 186 21.46 -25.41 -4.76
CA LEU A 186 20.76 -24.13 -4.81
C LEU A 186 21.26 -23.21 -5.91
N THR A 187 22.58 -23.15 -6.14
CA THR A 187 23.17 -22.19 -7.09
C THR A 187 24.11 -22.86 -8.09
N SER A 188 24.20 -22.29 -9.30
CA SER A 188 25.25 -22.61 -10.28
C SER A 188 26.49 -21.72 -10.13
N GLN A 189 26.46 -20.74 -9.22
CA GLN A 189 27.49 -19.71 -9.04
C GLN A 189 28.02 -19.68 -7.60
N PRO A 190 28.65 -20.76 -7.10
CA PRO A 190 29.00 -20.92 -5.69
C PRO A 190 29.93 -19.83 -5.14
N LYS A 191 30.84 -19.28 -5.96
CA LYS A 191 31.72 -18.18 -5.53
C LYS A 191 30.96 -16.88 -5.28
N LEU A 192 29.97 -16.56 -6.12
CA LEU A 192 29.15 -15.36 -5.92
C LEU A 192 28.20 -15.55 -4.76
N TRP A 193 27.67 -16.76 -4.60
CA TRP A 193 26.87 -17.14 -3.45
C TRP A 193 27.63 -16.93 -2.13
N GLU A 194 28.80 -17.54 -1.98
CA GLU A 194 29.64 -17.35 -0.77
C GLU A 194 29.96 -15.87 -0.51
N ALA A 195 30.30 -15.10 -1.55
CA ALA A 195 30.60 -13.68 -1.41
C ALA A 195 29.38 -12.86 -0.97
N LEU A 196 28.20 -13.11 -1.55
CA LEU A 196 26.94 -12.45 -1.20
C LEU A 196 26.58 -12.72 0.26
N PHE A 197 26.53 -14.00 0.64
CA PHE A 197 26.17 -14.42 1.98
C PHE A 197 27.16 -13.92 3.05
N SER A 198 28.45 -13.85 2.73
CA SER A 198 29.46 -13.24 3.63
C SER A 198 29.30 -11.72 3.80
N SER A 199 28.59 -11.05 2.90
CA SER A 199 28.36 -9.61 2.94
C SER A 199 27.07 -9.21 3.67
N ILE A 200 26.21 -10.17 3.98
CA ILE A 200 24.90 -9.94 4.60
C ILE A 200 24.96 -10.42 6.05
N SER A 201 24.76 -9.50 7.01
CA SER A 201 24.81 -9.80 8.45
C SER A 201 23.64 -10.63 8.96
N ALA A 202 22.57 -10.77 8.18
CA ALA A 202 21.39 -11.56 8.53
C ALA A 202 21.65 -13.08 8.59
N PHE A 203 22.77 -13.57 8.05
CA PHE A 203 23.04 -15.02 8.01
C PHE A 203 24.05 -15.44 9.05
N GLU A 204 23.68 -16.44 9.85
CA GLU A 204 24.59 -17.15 10.73
C GLU A 204 25.01 -18.47 10.08
N PHE A 205 26.28 -18.82 10.20
CA PHE A 205 26.84 -20.04 9.61
C PHE A 205 27.31 -21.03 10.69
N ASP A 206 27.06 -22.32 10.47
CA ASP A 206 27.62 -23.38 11.30
C ASP A 206 29.13 -23.58 11.07
N THR A 207 29.76 -24.48 11.82
CA THR A 207 31.19 -24.80 11.69
C THR A 207 31.58 -25.38 10.32
N GLN A 208 30.60 -25.80 9.51
CA GLN A 208 30.76 -26.32 8.16
C GLN A 208 30.40 -25.27 7.08
N ARG A 209 30.20 -24.01 7.48
CA ARG A 209 29.78 -22.88 6.61
C ARG A 209 28.41 -23.07 5.94
N ARG A 210 27.52 -23.86 6.54
CA ARG A 210 26.11 -23.94 6.12
C ARG A 210 25.30 -22.91 6.90
N ILE A 211 24.22 -22.42 6.29
CA ILE A 211 23.32 -21.45 6.94
C ILE A 211 22.65 -22.14 8.13
N ALA A 212 22.95 -21.65 9.33
CA ALA A 212 22.44 -22.19 10.59
C ALA A 212 21.15 -21.48 11.01
N ALA A 213 21.10 -20.16 10.81
CA ALA A 213 19.95 -19.30 11.12
C ALA A 213 19.93 -18.10 10.17
N ILE A 214 18.75 -17.49 10.03
CA ILE A 214 18.51 -16.30 9.22
C ILE A 214 17.76 -15.29 10.10
N ASP A 215 18.35 -14.12 10.34
CA ASP A 215 17.67 -12.96 10.92
C ASP A 215 16.91 -12.22 9.79
N ILE A 216 15.72 -12.72 9.49
CA ILE A 216 14.89 -12.25 8.37
C ILE A 216 14.58 -10.74 8.48
N GLY A 217 14.42 -10.21 9.70
CA GLY A 217 14.16 -8.78 9.93
C GLY A 217 15.31 -7.85 9.53
N GLN A 218 16.54 -8.37 9.36
CA GLN A 218 17.70 -7.62 8.89
C GLN A 218 17.89 -7.68 7.37
N LEU A 219 17.07 -8.45 6.64
CA LEU A 219 17.14 -8.54 5.19
C LEU A 219 16.36 -7.40 4.53
N SER A 220 17.04 -6.68 3.64
CA SER A 220 16.40 -5.76 2.69
C SER A 220 15.86 -6.51 1.47
N PHE A 221 14.90 -5.91 0.77
CA PHE A 221 14.40 -6.45 -0.50
C PHE A 221 15.49 -6.61 -1.55
N THR A 222 16.44 -5.67 -1.64
CA THR A 222 17.56 -5.79 -2.58
C THR A 222 18.44 -7.00 -2.27
N GLN A 223 18.68 -7.30 -1.00
CA GLN A 223 19.42 -8.52 -0.60
C GLN A 223 18.61 -9.78 -0.91
N LEU A 224 17.30 -9.78 -0.62
CA LEU A 224 16.40 -10.88 -0.98
C LEU A 224 16.40 -11.13 -2.49
N SER A 225 16.25 -10.09 -3.30
CA SER A 225 16.28 -10.15 -4.76
C SER A 225 17.63 -10.65 -5.29
N ALA A 226 18.75 -10.22 -4.68
CA ALA A 226 20.07 -10.73 -5.02
C ALA A 226 20.22 -12.23 -4.73
N ILE A 227 19.76 -12.70 -3.56
CA ILE A 227 19.74 -14.13 -3.22
C ILE A 227 18.89 -14.91 -4.23
N ASN A 228 17.67 -14.44 -4.47
CA ASN A 228 16.71 -15.02 -5.41
C ASN A 228 17.31 -15.17 -6.83
N SER A 229 18.06 -14.17 -7.29
CA SER A 229 18.71 -14.18 -8.61
C SER A 229 19.82 -15.23 -8.77
N LEU A 230 20.43 -15.68 -7.66
CA LEU A 230 21.49 -16.69 -7.67
C LEU A 230 20.97 -18.13 -7.55
N LEU A 231 19.68 -18.29 -7.22
CA LEU A 231 19.04 -19.60 -7.17
C LEU A 231 18.86 -20.18 -8.58
N LYS A 232 19.06 -21.49 -8.72
CA LYS A 232 18.74 -22.23 -9.96
C LYS A 232 17.24 -22.21 -10.23
N THR A 233 16.44 -22.27 -9.17
CA THR A 233 14.99 -22.12 -9.18
C THR A 233 14.66 -20.90 -8.32
N PRO A 234 14.38 -19.74 -8.93
CA PRO A 234 13.99 -18.55 -8.18
C PRO A 234 12.72 -18.81 -7.36
N ILE A 235 12.66 -18.23 -6.17
CA ILE A 235 11.48 -18.19 -5.31
C ILE A 235 10.38 -17.36 -5.98
N PHE A 236 10.77 -16.20 -6.52
CA PHE A 236 9.85 -15.30 -7.19
C PHE A 236 10.46 -14.70 -8.46
N GLU A 237 9.59 -14.16 -9.31
CA GLU A 237 9.94 -13.34 -10.47
C GLU A 237 9.40 -11.92 -10.28
N ILE A 238 10.18 -10.92 -10.67
CA ILE A 238 9.69 -9.54 -10.77
C ILE A 238 9.09 -9.37 -12.17
N ARG A 239 7.77 -9.25 -12.26
CA ARG A 239 7.06 -9.11 -13.53
C ARG A 239 6.67 -7.67 -13.78
N ALA A 240 7.14 -7.13 -14.90
CA ALA A 240 6.73 -5.82 -15.39
C ALA A 240 5.46 -5.95 -16.22
N LEU A 241 4.43 -5.21 -15.84
CA LEU A 241 3.10 -5.23 -16.44
C LEU A 241 2.73 -3.85 -16.95
N SER A 242 2.11 -3.81 -18.12
CA SER A 242 1.39 -2.61 -18.57
C SER A 242 0.15 -2.36 -17.73
N LEU A 243 -0.38 -1.14 -17.77
CA LEU A 243 -1.65 -0.80 -17.12
C LEU A 243 -2.80 -1.76 -17.51
N GLN A 244 -2.88 -2.13 -18.79
CA GLN A 244 -3.90 -3.06 -19.27
C GLN A 244 -3.80 -4.43 -18.60
N GLN A 245 -2.58 -5.00 -18.55
CA GLN A 245 -2.35 -6.31 -17.92
C GLN A 245 -2.64 -6.26 -16.41
N LEU A 246 -2.30 -5.16 -15.75
CA LEU A 246 -2.60 -4.97 -14.34
C LEU A 246 -4.11 -4.91 -14.08
N GLN A 247 -4.88 -4.25 -14.94
CA GLN A 247 -6.35 -4.22 -14.85
C GLN A 247 -6.96 -5.62 -15.00
N GLU A 248 -6.42 -6.44 -15.90
CA GLU A 248 -6.88 -7.83 -16.10
C GLU A 248 -6.67 -8.67 -14.83
N ILE A 249 -5.57 -8.45 -14.10
CA ILE A 249 -5.31 -9.12 -12.81
C ILE A 249 -6.33 -8.71 -11.76
N TYR A 250 -6.62 -7.42 -11.60
CA TYR A 250 -7.59 -6.95 -10.60
C TYR A 250 -9.05 -7.32 -10.91
N SER A 251 -9.34 -7.75 -12.14
CA SER A 251 -10.69 -8.13 -12.57
C SER A 251 -10.97 -9.63 -12.48
N ALA A 252 -9.95 -10.45 -12.18
CA ALA A 252 -10.01 -11.90 -12.09
C ALA A 252 -10.38 -12.36 -10.68
#